data_AF-A0A7V5V3W2-F1
#
_entry.id   AF-A0A7V5V3W2-F1
#
_cell.length_a   1.000
_cell.length_b   1.000
_cell.length_c   1.000
_cell.angle_alpha   90.00
_cell.angle_beta   90.00
_cell.angle_gamma   90.00
#
_symmetry.space_group_name_H-M   'P 1'
#
loop_
_entity.id
_entity.type
_entity.pdbx_description
1 polymer ?
#
loop_
_entity_poly.entity_id
_entity_poly.type
_entity_poly.pdbx_seq_one_letter_code
_entity_poly.pdbx_strand_id
1 'polypeptide(L)' 'SIDGLWVELEANMVLTVEPGIYISKQADVPKKYRGIGVRIEDDVLVTKDGHKILSNKIPRNIDEIENIMRQSI' A
#
# COMPACT_ATOMS: atom_id res chain seq x y z
N SER A 1 15.42 -8.89 2.10
CA SER A 1 16.79 -9.39 1.91
C SER A 1 17.48 -9.42 3.25
N ILE A 2 18.32 -10.41 3.50
CA ILE A 2 19.22 -10.44 4.66
C ILE A 2 20.62 -10.30 4.08
N ASP A 3 21.37 -9.30 4.54
CA ASP A 3 22.73 -8.99 4.06
C ASP A 3 22.83 -8.86 2.53
N GLY A 4 21.81 -8.26 1.91
CA GLY A 4 21.77 -8.04 0.46
C GLY A 4 21.38 -9.26 -0.39
N LEU A 5 21.12 -10.41 0.23
CA LEU A 5 20.68 -11.62 -0.45
C LEU A 5 19.15 -11.73 -0.48
N TRP A 6 18.61 -12.23 -1.58
CA TRP A 6 17.20 -12.59 -1.69
C TRP A 6 16.90 -13.77 -0.75
N VAL A 7 15.77 -13.69 -0.07
CA VAL A 7 15.31 -14.70 0.88
C VAL A 7 13.89 -15.05 0.49
N GLU A 8 13.58 -16.34 0.46
CA GLU A 8 12.23 -16.83 0.22
C GLU A 8 11.35 -16.53 1.44
N LEU A 9 10.08 -16.18 1.21
CA LEU A 9 9.15 -15.88 2.29
C LEU A 9 8.67 -17.18 2.96
N GLU A 10 8.81 -17.25 4.28
CA GLU A 10 8.37 -18.41 5.07
C GLU A 10 7.15 -18.08 5.93
N ALA A 11 6.36 -19.11 6.25
CA ALA A 11 5.19 -18.96 7.11
C ALA A 11 5.57 -18.35 8.48
N ASN A 12 4.70 -17.48 9.00
CA ASN A 12 4.89 -16.65 10.20
C ASN A 12 5.78 -15.41 10.04
N MET A 13 6.35 -15.16 8.85
CA MET A 13 6.91 -13.84 8.55
C MET A 13 5.78 -12.80 8.41
N VAL A 14 6.07 -11.58 8.87
CA VAL A 14 5.20 -10.41 8.67
C VAL A 14 6.00 -9.34 7.94
N LEU A 15 5.39 -8.75 6.91
CA LEU A 15 5.98 -7.69 6.09
C LEU A 15 4.92 -6.70 5.62
N THR A 16 5.34 -5.52 5.20
CA THR A 16 4.50 -4.54 4.53
C THR A 16 4.44 -4.82 3.02
N VAL A 17 3.28 -4.56 2.42
CA VAL A 17 3.14 -4.42 0.96
C VAL A 17 2.68 -2.99 0.68
N GLU A 18 3.59 -2.17 0.14
CA GLU A 18 3.47 -0.71 0.18
C GLU A 18 3.75 0.02 -1.16
N PRO A 19 3.08 -0.33 -2.27
CA PRO A 19 3.28 0.37 -3.54
C PRO A 19 2.94 1.86 -3.43
N GLY A 20 3.81 2.70 -4.02
CA GLY A 20 3.60 4.15 -4.06
C GLY A 20 4.01 4.78 -5.38
N ILE A 21 3.30 5.85 -5.75
CA ILE A 21 3.58 6.69 -6.92
C ILE A 21 3.76 8.13 -6.43
N TYR A 22 4.88 8.73 -6.79
CA TYR A 22 5.24 10.10 -6.40
C TYR A 22 5.62 10.89 -7.64
N ILE A 23 4.83 11.93 -7.94
CA ILE A 23 5.03 12.77 -9.12
C ILE A 23 5.53 14.13 -8.67
N SER A 24 6.78 14.44 -9.02
CA SER A 24 7.39 15.73 -8.73
C SER A 24 6.57 16.90 -9.31
N LYS A 25 6.63 18.06 -8.67
CA LYS A 25 6.04 19.31 -9.20
C LYS A 25 6.66 19.71 -10.54
N GLN A 26 7.89 19.28 -10.82
CA GLN A 26 8.63 19.56 -12.05
C GLN A 26 8.54 18.42 -13.08
N ALA A 27 7.80 17.34 -12.82
CA ALA A 27 7.73 16.19 -13.72
C ALA A 27 7.09 16.54 -15.08
N ASP A 28 7.64 15.96 -16.16
CA ASP A 28 7.10 16.11 -17.52
C ASP A 28 5.89 15.18 -17.77
N VAL A 29 4.80 15.49 -17.06
CA VAL A 29 3.50 14.83 -17.16
C VAL A 29 2.39 15.88 -17.18
N PRO A 30 1.13 15.55 -17.53
CA PRO A 30 0.02 16.49 -17.47
C PRO A 30 -0.07 17.20 -16.11
N LYS A 31 -0.27 18.53 -16.14
CA LYS A 31 -0.21 19.40 -14.95
C LYS A 31 -1.09 18.92 -13.79
N LYS A 32 -2.24 18.30 -14.08
CA LYS A 32 -3.17 17.76 -13.08
C LYS A 32 -2.58 16.66 -12.17
N TYR A 33 -1.50 16.01 -12.58
CA TYR A 33 -0.85 14.95 -11.80
C TYR A 33 0.38 15.41 -11.00
N ARG A 34 0.91 16.61 -11.29
CA ARG A 34 2.15 17.10 -10.68
C ARG A 34 1.97 17.41 -9.20
N GLY A 35 2.94 17.02 -8.38
CA GLY A 35 2.91 17.24 -6.93
C GLY A 35 2.02 16.26 -6.16
N ILE A 36 1.47 15.24 -6.81
CA ILE A 36 0.69 14.17 -6.17
C ILE A 36 1.64 13.05 -5.73
N GLY A 37 1.49 12.64 -4.48
CA GLY A 37 2.10 11.42 -3.93
C GLY A 37 1.02 10.56 -3.30
N VAL A 38 0.98 9.28 -3.66
CA VAL A 38 0.04 8.29 -3.11
C VAL A 38 0.81 7.02 -2.78
N ARG A 39 0.57 6.46 -1.60
CA ARG A 39 1.03 5.13 -1.19
C ARG A 39 -0.14 4.41 -0.53
N ILE A 40 -0.32 3.14 -0.86
CA ILE A 40 -1.26 2.25 -0.18
C ILE A 40 -0.43 1.15 0.43
N GLU A 41 -0.63 0.89 1.72
CA GLU A 41 0.21 0.02 2.53
C GLU A 41 -0.66 -0.91 3.36
N ASP A 42 -0.33 -2.20 3.35
CA ASP A 42 -0.99 -3.25 4.14
C ASP A 42 0.06 -4.09 4.88
N ASP A 43 -0.24 -4.49 6.11
CA ASP A 43 0.52 -5.47 6.87
C ASP A 43 0.09 -6.88 6.48
N VAL A 44 1.04 -7.72 6.06
CA VAL A 44 0.78 -9.04 5.51
C VAL A 44 1.52 -10.11 6.30
N LEU A 45 0.76 -11.09 6.82
CA LEU A 45 1.27 -12.32 7.41
C LEU A 45 1.38 -13.40 6.33
N VAL A 46 2.58 -13.97 6.14
CA VAL A 46 2.78 -15.14 5.29
C VAL A 46 2.24 -16.38 6.01
N THR A 47 1.42 -17.16 5.33
CA THR A 47 0.87 -18.43 5.83
C THR A 47 1.44 -19.60 5.04
N LYS A 48 1.16 -20.84 5.46
CA LYS A 48 1.67 -22.02 4.75
C LYS A 48 1.21 -22.10 3.28
N ASP A 49 0.01 -21.63 3.00
CA ASP A 49 -0.66 -21.77 1.69
C ASP A 49 -0.90 -20.41 1.00
N GLY A 50 -0.33 -19.31 1.53
CA GLY A 50 -0.56 -17.98 0.99
C GLY A 50 -0.26 -16.86 1.99
N HIS A 51 -1.22 -15.95 2.18
CA HIS A 51 -1.06 -14.80 3.07
C HIS A 51 -2.38 -14.35 3.72
N LYS A 52 -2.26 -13.55 4.78
CA LYS A 52 -3.38 -12.87 5.44
C LYS A 52 -3.05 -11.40 5.61
N ILE A 53 -3.96 -10.53 5.16
CA ILE A 53 -3.87 -9.09 5.38
C ILE A 53 -4.36 -8.77 6.80
N LEU A 54 -3.50 -8.20 7.63
CA LEU A 54 -3.77 -7.86 9.03
C LEU A 54 -4.48 -6.51 9.17
N SER A 55 -4.22 -5.58 8.25
CA SER A 55 -4.79 -4.23 8.15
C SER A 55 -6.09 -4.16 7.33
N ASN A 56 -6.72 -5.30 7.03
CA ASN A 56 -7.81 -5.41 6.07
C ASN A 56 -9.12 -4.66 6.42
N LYS A 57 -9.22 -4.09 7.61
CA LYS A 57 -10.38 -3.29 8.06
C LYS A 57 -10.29 -1.82 7.66
N ILE A 58 -9.14 -1.37 7.16
CA ILE A 58 -8.93 0.02 6.74
C ILE A 58 -9.45 0.16 5.29
N PRO A 59 -10.35 1.10 5.00
CA PRO A 59 -10.86 1.33 3.65
C PRO A 59 -9.73 1.78 2.72
N ARG A 60 -9.67 1.19 1.52
CA ARG A 60 -8.66 1.54 0.50
C ARG A 60 -9.23 1.66 -0.91
N ASN A 61 -10.47 1.22 -1.12
CA ASN A 61 -11.19 1.48 -2.34
C ASN A 61 -11.73 2.91 -2.34
N ILE A 62 -11.79 3.53 -3.52
CA ILE A 62 -12.24 4.92 -3.69
C ILE A 62 -13.62 5.12 -3.06
N ASP A 63 -14.59 4.25 -3.40
CA ASP A 63 -15.97 4.37 -2.92
C ASP A 63 -16.06 4.25 -1.39
N GLU A 64 -15.29 3.34 -0.78
CA GLU A 64 -15.27 3.14 0.68
C GLU A 64 -14.72 4.37 1.40
N ILE A 65 -13.59 4.90 0.91
CA ILE A 65 -12.96 6.10 1.47
C ILE A 65 -13.92 7.29 1.37
N GLU A 66 -14.47 7.52 0.18
CA GLU A 66 -15.38 8.64 -0.03
C GLU A 66 -16.65 8.53 0.82
N ASN A 67 -17.20 7.31 0.98
CA ASN A 67 -18.36 7.07 1.83
C ASN A 67 -18.07 7.42 3.29
N ILE A 68 -16.93 6.99 3.82
CA ILE A 68 -16.54 7.28 5.21
C ILE A 68 -16.28 8.78 5.41
N MET A 69 -15.62 9.43 4.46
CA MET A 69 -15.38 10.88 4.50
C MET A 69 -16.69 11.68 4.49
N ARG A 70 -17.69 11.27 3.70
CA ARG A 70 -19.01 11.91 3.67
C ARG A 70 -19.79 11.76 4.98
N GLN A 71 -19.62 10.65 5.70
CA GLN A 71 -20.30 10.39 6.97
C GLN A 71 -19.68 11.11 8.17
N SER A 72 -18.48 11.65 8.02
CA SER A 72 -17.70 12.26 9.12
C SER A 72 -17.90 13.78 9.25
N ILE A 73 -18.96 14.32 8.64
CA ILE A 73 -19.37 15.74 8.63
C ILE A 73 -20.72 15.85 9.35
#